data_AF-A0A1V6JVR1-F1
#
_entry.id   AF-A0A1V6JVR1-F1
#
_cell.length_a   1.000
_cell.length_b   1.000
_cell.length_c   1.000
_cell.angle_alpha   90.00
_cell.angle_beta   90.00
_cell.angle_gamma   90.00
#
_symmetry.space_group_name_H-M   'P 1'
#
loop_
_entity.id
_entity.type
_entity.pdbx_description
1 polymer ?
#
loop_
_entity_poly.entity_id
_entity_poly.type
_entity_poly.pdbx_seq_one_letter_code
_entity_poly.pdbx_strand_id
1 'polypeptide(L)' 'MRPRSEALNDFEAAVLAALEQHPDHTILAADLVREFTIRAGRTSCIARLEAMERRGLVRTSRFAGRILIHPPVEE' A
#
# COMPACT_ATOMS: atom_id res chain seq x y z
N MET A 1 11.01 -20.42 1.51
CA MET A 1 10.37 -19.36 2.31
C MET A 1 11.01 -18.05 1.85
N ARG A 2 10.27 -17.16 1.17
CA ARG A 2 10.86 -15.87 0.74
C ARG A 2 11.18 -15.02 1.99
N PRO A 3 12.29 -14.28 2.02
CA PRO A 3 12.58 -13.36 3.12
C PRO A 3 11.50 -12.28 3.21
N ARG A 4 11.19 -11.84 4.43
CA ARG A 4 10.15 -10.85 4.73
C ARG A 4 10.35 -9.52 3.99
N SER A 5 11.60 -9.14 3.72
CA SER A 5 11.95 -7.94 2.96
C SER A 5 11.44 -7.99 1.53
N GLU A 6 11.59 -9.13 0.84
CA GLU A 6 11.08 -9.33 -0.53
C GLU A 6 9.56 -9.22 -0.57
N ALA A 7 8.85 -9.85 0.38
CA ALA A 7 7.39 -9.78 0.44
C ALA A 7 6.86 -8.35 0.61
N LEU A 8 7.59 -7.49 1.33
CA LEU A 8 7.21 -6.09 1.50
C LEU A 8 7.57 -5.23 0.29
N ASN A 9 8.62 -5.58 -0.46
CA ASN A 9 8.95 -4.92 -1.73
C ASN A 9 7.93 -5.28 -2.82
N ASP A 10 7.53 -6.55 -2.89
CA ASP A 10 6.42 -7.01 -3.74
C ASP A 10 5.12 -6.26 -3.41
N PHE A 11 4.86 -6.02 -2.11
CA PHE A 11 3.70 -5.25 -1.65
C PHE A 11 3.78 -3.78 -2.11
N GLU A 12 4.93 -3.13 -1.99
CA GLU A 12 5.15 -1.76 -2.46
C GLU A 12 4.91 -1.64 -3.98
N ALA A 13 5.44 -2.58 -4.77
CA ALA A 13 5.19 -2.63 -6.20
C ALA A 13 3.71 -2.85 -6.53
N ALA A 14 3.02 -3.73 -5.80
CA ALA A 14 1.59 -3.99 -6.00
C ALA A 14 0.72 -2.76 -5.69
N VAL A 15 1.06 -1.98 -4.66
CA VAL A 15 0.37 -0.72 -4.34
C VAL A 15 0.48 0.27 -5.51
N LEU A 16 1.68 0.47 -6.05
CA LEU A 16 1.89 1.40 -7.16
C LEU A 16 1.18 0.93 -8.44
N ALA A 17 1.32 -0.34 -8.78
CA ALA A 17 0.67 -0.91 -9.96
C ALA A 17 -0.86 -0.84 -9.87
N ALA A 18 -1.43 -1.03 -8.68
CA ALA A 18 -2.86 -0.90 -8.47
C ALA A 18 -3.32 0.56 -8.62
N LEU A 19 -2.50 1.54 -8.21
CA LEU A 19 -2.85 2.97 -8.35
C LEU A 19 -2.89 3.38 -9.82
N GLU A 20 -1.96 2.87 -10.63
CA GLU A 20 -1.92 3.10 -12.08
C GLU A 20 -3.10 2.47 -12.83
N GLN A 21 -3.65 1.36 -12.32
CA GLN A 21 -4.74 0.63 -12.96
C GLN A 21 -6.14 1.12 -12.58
N HIS A 22 -6.28 1.87 -11.49
CA HIS A 22 -7.58 2.32 -10.99
C HIS A 22 -7.98 3.68 -11.59
N PRO A 23 -9.18 3.82 -12.19
CA PRO A 23 -9.62 5.06 -12.84
C PRO A 23 -9.79 6.24 -11.86
N ASP A 24 -10.13 5.97 -10.61
CA ASP A 24 -10.24 6.98 -9.54
C ASP A 24 -8.94 7.13 -8.75
N HIS A 25 -7.91 6.37 -9.13
CA HIS A 25 -6.59 6.32 -8.50
C HIS A 25 -6.65 6.10 -6.97
N THR A 26 -7.75 5.57 -6.43
CA THR A 26 -7.97 5.42 -5.00
C THR A 26 -8.21 3.96 -4.67
N ILE A 27 -7.49 3.44 -3.67
CA ILE A 27 -7.52 2.02 -3.30
C ILE A 27 -7.75 1.87 -1.81
N LEU A 28 -8.51 0.86 -1.41
CA LEU A 28 -8.59 0.43 -0.02
C LEU A 28 -7.35 -0.38 0.34
N ALA A 29 -6.57 0.10 1.33
CA ALA A 29 -5.39 -0.61 1.82
C ALA A 29 -5.72 -2.04 2.29
N ALA A 30 -6.94 -2.27 2.79
CA ALA A 30 -7.37 -3.58 3.24
C ALA A 30 -7.38 -4.64 2.13
N ASP A 31 -7.70 -4.26 0.90
CA ASP A 31 -7.78 -5.19 -0.23
C ASP A 31 -6.38 -5.68 -0.60
N LEU A 32 -5.41 -4.77 -0.73
CA LEU A 32 -4.00 -5.10 -0.97
C LEU A 32 -3.39 -5.86 0.21
N VAL A 33 -3.65 -5.44 1.45
CA VAL A 33 -3.14 -6.14 2.63
C VAL A 33 -3.63 -7.58 2.67
N ARG A 34 -4.92 -7.82 2.35
CA ARG A 34 -5.53 -9.16 2.36
C ARG A 34 -4.76 -10.13 1.46
N GLU A 35 -4.37 -9.70 0.26
CA GLU A 35 -3.60 -10.50 -0.69
C GLU A 35 -2.20 -10.87 -0.18
N PHE A 36 -1.63 -10.04 0.69
CA PHE A 36 -0.27 -10.21 1.21
C PHE A 36 -0.19 -10.82 2.61
N THR A 37 -1.32 -11.01 3.31
CA THR A 37 -1.37 -11.51 4.70
C THR A 37 -0.65 -12.85 4.93
N ILE A 38 -0.60 -13.71 3.90
CA ILE A 38 0.10 -15.01 3.94
C ILE A 38 1.64 -14.88 3.89
N ARG A 39 2.17 -13.74 3.44
CA ARG A 39 3.60 -13.49 3.21
C ARG A 39 4.18 -12.41 4.13
N ALA A 40 3.35 -11.45 4.54
CA ALA A 40 3.70 -10.37 5.46
C ALA A 40 2.52 -10.07 6.39
N GLY A 41 2.80 -9.85 7.68
CA GLY A 41 1.76 -9.51 8.64
C GLY A 41 1.16 -8.14 8.35
N ARG A 42 -0.14 -7.97 8.64
CA ARG A 42 -0.87 -6.70 8.45
C ARG A 42 -0.10 -5.48 8.96
N THR A 43 0.43 -5.54 10.18
CA THR A 43 1.20 -4.44 10.79
C THR A 43 2.41 -4.05 9.95
N SER A 44 3.10 -5.02 9.34
CA SER A 44 4.26 -4.76 8.47
C SER A 44 3.84 -4.11 7.14
N CYS A 45 2.71 -4.52 6.56
CA CYS A 45 2.16 -3.88 5.37
C CYS A 45 1.72 -2.43 5.64
N ILE A 46 1.06 -2.18 6.77
CA ILE A 46 0.68 -0.81 7.18
C ILE A 46 1.94 0.05 7.41
N ALA A 47 2.94 -0.46 8.14
CA ALA A 47 4.19 0.26 8.34
C ALA A 47 4.93 0.52 7.01
N ARG A 48 4.80 -0.37 6.02
CA ARG A 48 5.33 -0.14 4.68
C ARG A 48 4.58 0.97 3.94
N LEU A 49 3.25 1.02 4.02
CA LEU A 49 2.46 2.13 3.45
C LEU A 49 2.86 3.48 4.06
N GLU A 50 3.02 3.54 5.38
CA GLU A 50 3.49 4.77 6.07
C GLU A 50 4.91 5.18 5.63
N ALA A 51 5.78 4.21 5.32
CA ALA A 51 7.10 4.49 4.76
C ALA A 51 7.03 4.99 3.31
N MET A 52 6.13 4.44 2.49
CA MET A 52 5.89 4.90 1.12
C MET A 52 5.35 6.34 1.11
N GLU A 53 4.41 6.66 2.00
CA GLU A 53 3.87 8.01 2.15
C GLU A 53 4.95 9.02 2.57
N ARG A 54 5.80 8.68 3.56
CA ARG A 54 6.94 9.52 3.95
C ARG A 54 7.96 9.73 2.83
N ARG A 55 8.03 8.83 1.85
CA ARG A 55 8.90 8.94 0.67
C ARG A 55 8.22 9.71 -0.48
N GLY A 56 6.98 10.16 -0.31
CA GLY A 56 6.22 10.84 -1.35
C GLY A 56 5.82 9.92 -2.52
N LEU A 57 5.75 8.61 -2.31
CA LEU A 57 5.35 7.66 -3.36
C LEU A 57 3.83 7.51 -3.46
N VAL A 58 3.12 7.76 -2.36
CA VAL A 58 1.66 7.67 -2.25
C VAL A 58 1.19 8.69 -1.23
N ARG A 59 -0.11 8.94 -1.20
CA ARG A 59 -0.77 9.64 -0.10
C ARG A 59 -1.76 8.70 0.56
N THR A 60 -1.86 8.72 1.89
CA THR A 60 -2.90 7.96 2.59
C THR A 60 -3.92 8.89 3.23
N SER A 61 -5.17 8.43 3.30
CA SER A 61 -6.22 9.11 4.05
C SER A 61 -7.03 8.10 4.86
N ARG A 62 -7.73 8.58 5.89
CA ARG A 62 -8.62 7.75 6.70
C ARG A 62 -10.06 8.16 6.48
N PHE A 63 -10.88 7.20 6.06
CA PHE A 63 -12.31 7.39 5.88
C PHE A 63 -13.09 6.22 6.49
N ALA A 64 -14.05 6.52 7.37
CA ALA A 64 -14.87 5.51 8.07
C ALA A 64 -14.05 4.35 8.69
N GLY A 65 -12.88 4.66 9.29
CA GLY A 65 -11.97 3.68 9.89
C GLY A 65 -11.15 2.85 8.90
N ARG A 66 -11.23 3.14 7.60
CA ARG A 66 -10.46 2.48 6.54
C ARG A 66 -9.34 3.40 6.07
N ILE A 67 -8.24 2.80 5.63
CA ILE A 67 -7.13 3.51 5.02
C ILE A 67 -7.35 3.47 3.51
N LEU A 68 -7.42 4.65 2.92
CA LEU A 68 -7.40 4.86 1.47
C LEU A 68 -5.98 5.22 1.06
N ILE A 69 -5.58 4.73 -0.11
CA ILE A 69 -4.30 5.02 -0.74
C ILE A 69 -4.61 5.76 -2.03
N HIS A 70 -3.88 6.84 -2.28
CA HIS A 70 -4.00 7.72 -3.44
C HIS A 70 -2.61 7.90 -4.08
N PRO A 71 -2.53 8.42 -5.32
CA PRO A 71 -1.26 8.81 -5.92
C PRO A 71 -0.60 9.90 -5.08
N PRO A 72 0.71 10.08 -5.24
CA PRO A 72 1.36 11.25 -4.68
C PRO A 72 0.76 12.51 -5.31
N VAL A 73 0.67 13.59 -4.52
CA VAL A 73 0.25 14.89 -5.04
C VAL A 73 1.46 15.46 -5.78
N GLU A 74 1.31 15.75 -7.08
CA GLU A 74 2.30 16.56 -7.79
C GLU A 74 2.30 17.97 -7.17
N GLU A 75 3.44 18.41 -6.62
CA GLU A 75 3.68 19.81 -6.24
C GLU A 75 4.03 20.67 -7.46
#